data_AF-A0A7C1URP7-F1
#
_entry.id   AF-A0A7C1URP7-F1
#
_cell.length_a   1.000
_cell.length_b   1.000
_cell.length_c   1.000
_cell.angle_alpha   90.00
_cell.angle_beta   90.00
_cell.angle_gamma   90.00
#
_symmetry.space_group_name_H-M   'P 1'
#
loop_
_entity.id
_entity.type
_entity.pdbx_description
1 polymer ?
#
loop_
_entity_poly.entity_id
_entity_poly.type
_entity_poly.pdbx_seq_one_letter_code
_entity_poly.pdbx_strand_id
1 'polypeptide(L)'
;MSYPCVICGAELYETDTVAVCSFCGRETPAEHLCPNGHHICEECQLAHPLQAVERVCGGTWETDPGLIVNLIMKHPVMVMHSPYHHVLVAPAVLAALSNSDQRSLKSGRLASAIERTAETSLTECAARAANVGRR
;
A
#
# COMPACT_ATOMS: atom_id res chain seq x y z
N MET A 1 -26.89 -2.52 -5.14
CA MET A 1 -25.74 -2.22 -6.01
C MET A 1 -24.60 -3.06 -5.50
N SER A 2 -23.88 -3.77 -6.35
CA SER A 2 -22.81 -4.64 -5.88
C SER A 2 -21.44 -4.07 -6.22
N TYR A 3 -20.52 -4.07 -5.27
CA TYR A 3 -19.19 -3.49 -5.43
C TYR A 3 -18.16 -4.61 -5.61
N PRO A 4 -17.25 -4.52 -6.60
CA PRO A 4 -16.18 -5.50 -6.76
C PRO A 4 -15.04 -5.22 -5.77
N CYS A 5 -14.43 -6.28 -5.24
CA CYS A 5 -13.23 -6.20 -4.44
C CYS A 5 -12.05 -5.68 -5.30
N VAL A 6 -11.39 -4.61 -4.87
CA VAL A 6 -10.24 -4.04 -5.61
C VAL A 6 -9.00 -4.95 -5.63
N ILE A 7 -8.92 -5.94 -4.75
CA ILE A 7 -7.77 -6.86 -4.64
C ILE A 7 -7.93 -8.08 -5.55
N CYS A 8 -9.15 -8.63 -5.68
CA CYS A 8 -9.39 -9.90 -6.39
C CYS A 8 -10.57 -9.89 -7.37
N GLY A 9 -11.32 -8.79 -7.46
CA GLY A 9 -12.47 -8.66 -8.37
C GLY A 9 -13.74 -9.37 -7.92
N ALA A 10 -13.70 -10.19 -6.86
CA ALA A 10 -14.88 -10.88 -6.34
C ALA A 10 -15.93 -9.89 -5.81
N GLU A 11 -17.20 -10.27 -5.91
CA GLU A 11 -18.34 -9.48 -5.48
C GLU A 11 -18.36 -9.34 -3.95
N LEU A 12 -18.43 -8.11 -3.43
CA LEU A 12 -18.51 -7.84 -1.99
C LEU A 12 -19.93 -8.14 -1.48
N TYR A 13 -20.03 -8.62 -0.24
CA TYR A 13 -21.30 -8.80 0.45
C TYR A 13 -21.39 -7.87 1.67
N GLU A 14 -22.60 -7.43 1.99
CA GLU A 14 -22.89 -6.62 3.17
C GLU A 14 -22.73 -7.44 4.45
N THR A 15 -22.14 -6.85 5.47
CA THR A 15 -21.92 -7.46 6.78
C THR A 15 -21.87 -6.38 7.85
N ASP A 16 -21.99 -6.78 9.12
CA ASP A 16 -21.78 -5.90 10.27
C ASP A 16 -20.86 -6.63 11.26
N THR A 17 -19.55 -6.59 10.97
CA THR A 17 -18.52 -7.30 11.74
C THR A 17 -17.26 -6.46 11.84
N VAL A 18 -16.33 -6.85 12.72
CA VAL A 18 -14.95 -6.37 12.69
C VAL A 18 -14.14 -7.25 11.75
N ALA A 19 -13.30 -6.64 10.91
CA ALA A 19 -12.37 -7.33 10.03
C ALA A 19 -11.00 -6.66 10.00
N VAL A 20 -9.97 -7.43 9.66
CA VAL A 20 -8.59 -6.96 9.51
C VAL A 20 -8.42 -6.34 8.13
N CYS A 21 -7.97 -5.08 8.08
CA CYS A 21 -7.66 -4.40 6.83
C CYS A 21 -6.52 -5.13 6.09
N SER A 22 -6.77 -5.50 4.84
CA SER A 22 -5.80 -6.23 3.99
C SER A 22 -4.56 -5.43 3.65
N PHE A 23 -4.56 -4.11 3.85
CA PHE A 23 -3.41 -3.25 3.58
C PHE A 23 -2.62 -2.91 4.85
N CYS A 24 -3.26 -2.39 5.89
CA CYS A 24 -2.56 -1.91 7.09
C CYS A 24 -2.64 -2.85 8.30
N GLY A 25 -3.33 -3.99 8.19
CA GLY A 25 -3.43 -4.98 9.27
C GLY A 25 -4.26 -4.55 10.49
N ARG A 26 -4.90 -3.37 10.47
CA ARG A 26 -5.75 -2.92 11.58
C ARG A 26 -7.12 -3.56 11.55
N GLU A 27 -7.62 -3.93 12.72
CA GLU A 27 -9.02 -4.33 12.95
C GLU A 27 -9.91 -3.09 12.95
N THR A 28 -10.94 -3.10 12.10
CA THR A 28 -11.92 -2.01 11.98
C THR A 28 -13.30 -2.56 11.66
N PRO A 29 -14.39 -1.82 11.97
CA PRO A 29 -15.72 -2.19 11.49
C PRO A 29 -15.75 -2.32 9.96
N ALA A 30 -16.45 -3.33 9.47
CA ALA A 30 -16.62 -3.64 8.07
C ALA A 30 -18.11 -3.73 7.75
N GLU A 31 -18.56 -2.83 6.87
CA GLU A 31 -19.91 -2.87 6.28
C GLU A 31 -19.98 -3.80 5.06
N HIS A 32 -18.83 -4.04 4.44
CA HIS A 32 -18.69 -4.88 3.26
C HIS A 32 -17.45 -5.76 3.40
N LEU A 33 -17.57 -7.04 3.05
CA LEU A 33 -16.46 -7.98 3.08
C LEU A 33 -16.38 -8.77 1.77
N CYS A 34 -15.15 -9.07 1.35
CA CYS A 34 -14.92 -9.95 0.22
C CYS A 34 -15.04 -11.41 0.68
N PRO A 35 -15.64 -12.33 -0.12
CA PRO A 35 -15.68 -13.76 0.21
C PRO A 35 -14.29 -14.39 0.35
N ASN A 36 -13.25 -13.75 -0.19
CA ASN A 36 -11.85 -14.13 -0.02
C ASN A 36 -11.18 -13.48 1.22
N GLY A 37 -11.95 -12.86 2.11
CA GLY A 37 -11.46 -12.27 3.37
C GLY A 37 -10.89 -10.85 3.26
N HIS A 38 -10.96 -10.21 2.09
CA HIS A 38 -10.43 -8.85 1.92
C HIS A 38 -11.35 -7.77 2.50
N HIS A 39 -10.78 -6.92 3.35
CA HIS A 39 -11.40 -5.72 3.91
C HIS A 39 -10.45 -4.52 3.75
N ILE A 40 -10.99 -3.32 3.56
CA ILE A 40 -10.19 -2.09 3.44
C ILE A 40 -10.78 -1.05 4.38
N CYS A 41 -10.04 -0.68 5.42
CA CYS A 41 -10.48 0.37 6.34
C CYS A 41 -10.54 1.75 5.65
N GLU A 42 -11.43 2.62 6.13
CA GLU A 42 -11.68 3.95 5.57
C GLU A 42 -10.38 4.75 5.34
N GLU A 43 -9.49 4.76 6.34
CA GLU A 43 -8.22 5.47 6.24
C GLU A 43 -7.29 4.94 5.14
N CYS A 44 -7.37 3.65 4.77
CA CYS A 44 -6.67 3.11 3.60
C CYS A 44 -7.39 3.48 2.30
N GLN A 45 -8.73 3.47 2.28
CA GLN A 45 -9.49 3.91 1.10
C GLN A 45 -9.17 5.36 0.72
N LEU A 46 -9.02 6.23 1.72
CA LEU A 46 -8.75 7.67 1.55
C LEU A 46 -7.27 8.04 1.51
N ALA A 47 -6.35 7.07 1.61
CA ALA A 47 -4.93 7.34 1.73
C ALA A 47 -4.34 7.97 0.47
N HIS A 48 -3.51 9.01 0.65
CA HIS A 48 -2.58 9.46 -0.40
C HIS A 48 -1.56 8.34 -0.73
N PRO A 49 -1.01 8.23 -1.96
CA PRO A 49 -0.05 7.19 -2.32
C PRO A 49 1.08 6.97 -1.31
N LEU A 50 1.77 8.03 -0.88
CA LEU A 50 2.84 7.92 0.10
C LEU A 50 2.35 7.43 1.47
N GLN A 51 1.13 7.80 1.88
CA GLN A 51 0.52 7.30 3.12
C GLN A 51 0.14 5.83 2.98
N ALA A 52 -0.33 5.38 1.81
CA ALA A 52 -0.62 3.97 1.55
C ALA A 52 0.65 3.12 1.71
N VAL A 53 1.79 3.60 1.18
CA VAL A 53 3.11 2.95 1.38
C VAL A 53 3.45 2.82 2.86
N GLU A 54 3.36 3.92 3.61
CA GLU A 54 3.71 3.93 5.04
C GLU A 54 2.80 3.00 5.85
N ARG A 55 1.49 3.04 5.60
CA ARG A 55 0.50 2.24 6.32
C ARG A 55 0.66 0.74 6.06
N VAL A 56 0.96 0.35 4.83
CA VAL A 56 1.21 -1.05 4.49
C VAL A 56 2.52 -1.52 5.13
N CYS A 57 3.61 -0.78 4.96
CA CYS A 57 4.91 -1.17 5.49
C CYS A 57 4.93 -1.19 7.03
N GLY A 58 4.19 -0.29 7.69
CA GLY A 58 4.09 -0.23 9.14
C GLY A 58 3.11 -1.23 9.75
N GLY A 59 2.23 -1.85 8.95
CA GLY A 59 1.19 -2.77 9.41
C GLY A 59 1.42 -4.24 9.04
N THR A 60 2.39 -4.52 8.16
CA THR A 60 2.67 -5.87 7.67
C THR A 60 3.67 -6.62 8.56
N TRP A 61 3.50 -7.93 8.65
CA TRP A 61 4.45 -8.87 9.25
C TRP A 61 5.26 -9.64 8.20
N GLU A 62 5.08 -9.31 6.93
CA GLU A 62 5.75 -9.98 5.81
C GLU A 62 7.27 -9.76 5.86
N THR A 63 8.01 -10.79 5.49
CA THR A 63 9.48 -10.83 5.47
C THR A 63 10.05 -10.80 4.06
N ASP A 64 9.23 -11.07 3.04
CA ASP A 64 9.59 -10.89 1.63
C ASP A 64 9.21 -9.47 1.15
N PRO A 65 10.19 -8.61 0.82
CA PRO A 65 9.91 -7.26 0.32
C PRO A 65 9.13 -7.27 -1.01
N GLY A 66 9.29 -8.29 -1.84
CA GLY A 66 8.53 -8.46 -3.07
C GLY A 66 7.04 -8.66 -2.82
N LEU A 67 6.67 -9.42 -1.78
CA LEU A 67 5.27 -9.59 -1.38
C LEU A 67 4.69 -8.29 -0.83
N ILE A 68 5.46 -7.52 -0.06
CA ILE A 68 5.04 -6.18 0.43
C ILE A 68 4.79 -5.23 -0.75
N VAL A 69 5.73 -5.14 -1.70
CA VAL A 69 5.58 -4.28 -2.89
C VAL A 69 4.36 -4.70 -3.71
N ASN A 70 4.16 -6.01 -3.92
CA ASN A 70 3.00 -6.53 -4.64
C ASN A 70 1.68 -6.18 -3.95
N LEU A 71 1.63 -6.19 -2.61
CA LEU A 71 0.46 -5.75 -1.87
C LEU A 71 0.20 -4.25 -2.07
N ILE A 72 1.24 -3.41 -1.99
CA ILE A 72 1.10 -1.96 -2.20
C ILE A 72 0.62 -1.65 -3.62
N MET A 73 1.13 -2.34 -4.64
CA MET A 73 0.70 -2.14 -6.04
C MET A 73 -0.76 -2.54 -6.29
N LYS A 74 -1.37 -3.37 -5.43
CA LYS A 74 -2.81 -3.68 -5.48
C LYS A 74 -3.68 -2.61 -4.81
N HIS A 75 -3.07 -1.63 -4.14
CA HIS A 75 -3.81 -0.55 -3.51
C HIS A 75 -4.47 0.33 -4.57
N PRO A 76 -5.77 0.70 -4.44
CA PRO A 76 -6.51 1.42 -5.49
C PRO A 76 -5.90 2.78 -5.85
N VAL A 77 -5.17 3.41 -4.92
CA VAL A 77 -4.45 4.67 -5.15
C VAL A 77 -3.15 4.51 -5.98
N MET A 78 -2.64 3.28 -6.11
CA MET A 78 -1.39 2.96 -6.80
C MET A 78 -1.69 2.56 -8.25
N VAL A 79 -1.99 3.55 -9.09
CA VAL A 79 -2.32 3.34 -10.51
C VAL A 79 -1.12 2.75 -11.27
N MET A 80 -1.37 1.87 -12.25
CA MET A 80 -0.32 1.30 -13.09
C MET A 80 0.57 2.39 -13.70
N HIS A 81 1.90 2.20 -13.64
CA HIS A 81 2.93 3.18 -14.05
C HIS A 81 2.92 4.51 -13.30
N SER A 82 2.30 4.54 -12.12
CA SER A 82 2.36 5.70 -11.24
C SER A 82 3.81 6.08 -10.90
N PRO A 83 4.15 7.38 -10.86
CA PRO A 83 5.47 7.84 -10.43
C PRO A 83 5.80 7.38 -9.00
N TYR A 84 4.78 7.05 -8.20
CA TYR A 84 4.93 6.54 -6.84
C TYR A 84 5.48 5.11 -6.76
N HIS A 85 5.56 4.36 -7.87
CA HIS A 85 6.09 2.98 -7.87
C HIS A 85 7.57 2.91 -7.46
N HIS A 86 8.35 3.95 -7.74
CA HIS A 86 9.76 4.00 -7.34
C HIS A 86 9.96 4.17 -5.84
N VAL A 87 8.97 4.74 -5.13
CA VAL A 87 9.02 4.94 -3.67
C VAL A 87 8.89 3.62 -2.91
N LEU A 88 8.32 2.59 -3.52
CA LEU A 88 7.91 1.36 -2.83
C LEU A 88 9.07 0.55 -2.26
N VAL A 89 10.20 0.52 -2.97
CA VAL A 89 11.28 -0.45 -2.73
C VAL A 89 11.94 -0.23 -1.37
N ALA A 90 12.37 1.00 -1.06
CA ALA A 90 13.07 1.30 0.18
C ALA A 90 12.26 0.98 1.47
N PRO A 91 11.01 1.45 1.63
CA PRO A 91 10.20 1.16 2.81
C PRO A 91 9.80 -0.33 2.89
N ALA A 92 9.54 -1.00 1.77
CA ALA A 92 9.24 -2.43 1.77
C ALA A 92 10.43 -3.28 2.27
N VAL A 93 11.65 -2.98 1.81
CA VAL A 93 12.87 -3.64 2.29
C VAL A 93 13.10 -3.37 3.77
N LEU A 94 12.88 -2.14 4.23
CA LEU A 94 13.02 -1.82 5.65
C LEU A 94 12.03 -2.60 6.51
N ALA A 95 10.76 -2.67 6.12
CA ALA A 95 9.74 -3.46 6.80
C ALA A 95 10.13 -4.95 6.87
N ALA A 96 10.48 -5.55 5.73
CA ALA A 96 10.91 -6.94 5.63
C ALA A 96 12.12 -7.26 6.54
N LEU A 97 13.15 -6.40 6.55
CA LEU A 97 14.32 -6.57 7.42
C LEU A 97 13.98 -6.45 8.91
N SER A 98 13.00 -5.59 9.25
CA SER A 98 12.50 -5.48 10.62
C SER A 98 11.77 -6.71 11.06
N ASN A 99 10.89 -7.24 10.20
CA ASN A 99 10.08 -8.42 10.49
C ASN A 99 10.92 -9.70 10.52
N SER A 100 12.11 -9.67 9.92
CA SER A 100 13.09 -10.77 9.95
C SER A 100 14.13 -10.65 11.09
N ASP A 101 13.93 -9.72 12.03
CA ASP A 101 14.86 -9.41 13.13
C ASP A 101 16.28 -9.00 12.71
N GLN A 102 16.52 -8.75 11.42
CA GLN A 102 17.81 -8.33 10.90
C GLN A 102 18.10 -6.86 11.18
N ARG A 103 17.05 -6.05 11.35
CA ARG A 103 17.19 -4.61 11.60
C ARG A 103 16.00 -4.03 12.36
N SER A 104 16.23 -3.54 13.58
CA SER A 104 15.20 -2.77 14.27
C SER A 104 14.89 -1.43 13.58
N LEU A 105 13.61 -1.15 13.39
CA LEU A 105 13.13 0.14 12.90
C LEU A 105 12.79 1.07 14.06
N LYS A 106 13.54 2.17 14.16
CA LYS A 106 13.14 3.30 15.01
C LYS A 106 11.91 4.00 14.42
N SER A 107 11.11 4.61 15.28
CA SER A 107 9.99 5.47 14.88
C SER A 107 10.43 6.51 13.85
N GLY A 108 9.61 6.73 12.82
CA GLY A 108 9.88 7.69 11.74
C GLY A 108 10.82 7.21 10.64
N ARG A 109 11.50 6.05 10.76
CA ARG A 109 12.41 5.56 9.70
C ARG A 109 11.69 5.27 8.38
N LEU A 110 10.45 4.77 8.43
CA LEU A 110 9.64 4.54 7.23
C LEU A 110 9.30 5.87 6.55
N ALA A 111 8.81 6.86 7.31
CA ALA A 111 8.56 8.21 6.81
C ALA A 111 9.80 8.83 6.16
N SER A 112 10.97 8.79 6.82
CA SER A 112 12.22 9.33 6.25
C SER A 112 12.68 8.58 4.99
N ALA A 113 12.45 7.27 4.90
CA ALA A 113 12.77 6.51 3.69
C ALA A 113 11.86 6.89 2.53
N ILE A 114 10.55 7.06 2.81
CA ILE A 114 9.56 7.50 1.84
C ILE A 114 9.89 8.90 1.32
N GLU A 115 10.16 9.86 2.21
CA GLU A 115 10.52 11.24 1.86
C GLU A 115 11.72 11.29 0.91
N ARG A 116 12.83 10.66 1.28
CA ARG A 116 14.06 10.63 0.47
C ARG A 116 13.88 9.98 -0.89
N THR A 117 13.02 8.97 -0.99
CA THR A 117 12.80 8.26 -2.27
C THR A 117 11.77 8.99 -3.13
N ALA A 118 10.82 9.70 -2.51
CA ALA A 118 9.82 10.51 -3.20
C ALA A 118 10.46 11.66 -3.98
N GLU A 119 11.51 12.29 -3.47
CA GLU A 119 12.25 13.36 -4.17
C GLU A 119 12.77 12.93 -5.54
N THR A 120 13.38 11.74 -5.63
CA THR A 120 13.88 11.18 -6.91
C THR A 120 12.72 10.78 -7.83
N SER A 121 11.66 10.24 -7.25
CA SER A 121 10.50 9.69 -7.99
C SER A 121 9.66 10.79 -8.65
N LEU A 122 9.46 11.91 -7.96
CA LEU A 122 8.60 12.99 -8.42
C LEU A 122 9.29 13.94 -9.40
N THR A 123 10.62 14.00 -9.40
CA THR A 123 11.36 14.91 -10.28
C THR A 123 11.69 14.26 -11.62
N GLU A 124 12.35 13.10 -11.64
CA GLU A 124 12.82 12.49 -12.89
C GLU A 124 11.76 11.62 -13.56
N CYS A 125 11.04 10.80 -12.78
CA CYS A 125 10.03 9.90 -13.33
C CYS A 125 8.75 10.64 -13.72
N ALA A 126 8.24 11.54 -12.87
CA ALA A 126 7.05 12.32 -13.22
C ALA A 126 7.30 13.27 -14.42
N ALA A 127 8.48 13.88 -14.52
CA ALA A 127 8.85 14.69 -15.68
C ALA A 127 8.88 13.86 -16.98
N ARG A 128 9.26 12.59 -16.92
CA ARG A 128 9.17 11.68 -18.07
C ARG A 128 7.74 11.25 -18.37
N ALA A 129 6.92 10.94 -17.37
CA ALA A 129 5.51 10.57 -17.57
C ALA A 129 4.70 11.71 -18.24
N ALA A 130 4.94 12.96 -17.87
CA ALA A 130 4.31 14.13 -18.50
C ALA A 130 4.63 14.29 -20.01
N ASN A 131 5.72 13.66 -20.49
CA ASN A 131 6.15 13.70 -21.89
C ASN A 131 5.68 12.49 -22.71
N VAL A 132 5.14 11.43 -22.09
CA VAL A 132 4.68 10.21 -22.78
C VAL A 132 3.34 10.43 -23.51
N GLY A 133 2.56 11.46 -23.13
CA GLY A 133 1.29 11.82 -23.80
C GLY A 133 1.40 12.86 -24.93
N ARG A 134 2.62 13.24 -25.36
CA ARG A 134 2.86 14.21 -26.46
C ARG A 134 3.58 13.60 -27.66
N ARG A 135 3.25 12.36 -28.02
CA ARG A 135 3.71 11.73 -29.25
C ARG A 135 2.52 11.20 -30.05
#